data_AF-A0A2H3CM25-F1
#
_entry.id   AF-A0A2H3CM25-F1
#
_cell.length_a   1.000
_cell.length_b   1.000
_cell.length_c   1.000
_cell.angle_alpha   90.00
_cell.angle_beta   90.00
_cell.angle_gamma   90.00
#
_symmetry.space_group_name_H-M   'P 1'
#
loop_
_entity.id
_entity.type
_entity.pdbx_description
1 polymer ?
#
loop_
_entity_poly.entity_id
_entity_poly.type
_entity_poly.pdbx_seq_one_letter_code
_entity_poly.pdbx_strand_id
1 'polypeptide(L)'
;MADKNFLETAFPSLRDDVRPITEHGDLETLELSSHVQVHVQKSMTQIESTILSLIDLMPNEEDSVLVVGLDSEWSVDLDAQHLGHNDCYQTVIVQLAYDNKIRIFQLSEHICTGHFPPQSITFLKNPHILKVGHNIKLNLQNLQEESGVAKPFPGGVDVAYLAKQKEIVKNAHIGLADLCAKVLKAHLDKDPAT
;
A
#
# COMPACT_ATOMS: atom_id res chain seq x y z
N MET A 1 -5.12 -12.37 19.00
CA MET A 1 -4.29 -12.70 20.18
C MET A 1 -5.08 -13.14 21.42
N ALA A 2 -6.42 -13.05 21.45
CA ALA A 2 -7.20 -13.33 22.66
C ALA A 2 -7.14 -14.80 23.17
N ASP A 3 -6.99 -15.78 22.28
CA ASP A 3 -7.11 -17.20 22.66
C ASP A 3 -5.78 -17.91 22.95
N LYS A 4 -4.63 -17.24 22.76
CA LYS A 4 -3.30 -17.89 22.86
C LYS A 4 -3.07 -18.51 24.23
N ASN A 5 -3.32 -17.76 25.31
CA ASN A 5 -3.12 -18.24 26.68
C ASN A 5 -4.08 -19.38 27.04
N PHE A 6 -5.32 -19.33 26.53
CA PHE A 6 -6.29 -20.41 26.71
C PHE A 6 -5.83 -21.68 25.99
N LEU A 7 -5.41 -21.56 24.72
CA LEU A 7 -4.95 -22.68 23.90
C LEU A 7 -3.66 -23.31 24.46
N GLU A 8 -2.68 -22.52 24.88
CA GLU A 8 -1.45 -23.04 25.49
C GLU A 8 -1.69 -23.69 26.86
N THR A 9 -2.75 -23.28 27.57
CA THR A 9 -3.14 -23.92 28.84
C THR A 9 -3.88 -25.24 28.60
N ALA A 10 -4.77 -25.28 27.60
CA ALA A 10 -5.51 -26.48 27.22
C ALA A 10 -4.63 -27.53 26.52
N PHE A 11 -3.63 -27.07 25.75
CA PHE A 11 -2.71 -27.90 24.98
C PHE A 11 -1.26 -27.48 25.28
N PRO A 12 -0.65 -27.99 26.37
CA PRO A 12 0.72 -27.62 26.75
C PRO A 12 1.78 -27.90 25.68
N SER A 13 1.54 -28.88 24.80
CA SER A 13 2.39 -29.18 23.65
C SER A 13 2.51 -28.00 22.67
N LEU A 14 1.59 -27.02 22.72
CA LEU A 14 1.71 -25.81 21.92
C LEU A 14 2.86 -24.89 22.38
N ARG A 15 3.49 -25.16 23.53
CA ARG A 15 4.64 -24.43 24.06
C ARG A 15 5.98 -24.99 23.59
N ASP A 16 5.99 -26.19 23.00
CA ASP A 16 7.20 -26.93 22.64
C ASP A 16 7.34 -27.04 21.11
N ASP A 17 8.33 -26.34 20.54
CA ASP A 17 8.74 -26.41 19.13
C ASP A 17 7.58 -26.26 18.10
N VAL A 18 6.55 -25.47 18.44
CA VAL A 18 5.51 -25.11 17.48
C VAL A 18 6.09 -24.13 16.47
N ARG A 19 6.26 -24.60 15.25
CA ARG A 19 6.52 -23.74 14.10
C ARG A 19 5.19 -23.33 13.50
N PRO A 20 4.89 -22.02 13.41
CA PRO A 20 3.75 -21.56 12.62
C PRO A 20 3.85 -22.16 11.22
N ILE A 21 2.77 -22.76 10.74
CA ILE A 21 2.69 -23.15 9.33
C ILE A 21 2.57 -21.84 8.55
N THR A 22 3.60 -21.48 7.80
CA THR A 22 3.55 -20.32 6.92
C THR A 22 2.58 -20.63 5.80
N GLU A 23 1.46 -19.90 5.72
CA GLU A 23 0.53 -20.04 4.62
C GLU A 23 1.26 -19.79 3.29
N HIS A 24 1.17 -20.74 2.35
CA HIS A 24 1.91 -20.75 1.08
C HIS A 24 3.44 -20.84 1.18
N GLY A 25 3.99 -21.30 2.31
CA GLY A 25 5.44 -21.47 2.50
C GLY A 25 6.13 -22.45 1.53
N ASP A 26 5.36 -23.24 0.77
CA ASP A 26 5.87 -24.11 -0.30
C ASP A 26 6.16 -23.35 -1.61
N LEU A 27 5.73 -22.08 -1.73
CA LEU A 27 6.00 -21.24 -2.90
C LEU A 27 7.32 -20.48 -2.74
N GLU A 28 7.94 -20.14 -3.87
CA GLU A 28 9.13 -19.28 -3.87
C GLU A 28 8.80 -17.89 -3.31
N THR A 29 9.66 -17.37 -2.44
CA THR A 29 9.50 -16.02 -1.87
C THR A 29 9.56 -14.97 -2.98
N LEU A 30 8.60 -14.05 -2.95
CA LEU A 30 8.54 -12.92 -3.86
C LEU A 30 9.61 -11.90 -3.44
N GLU A 31 10.69 -11.85 -4.21
CA GLU A 31 11.76 -10.88 -4.02
C GLU A 31 11.70 -9.76 -5.06
N LEU A 32 12.16 -8.56 -4.67
CA LEU A 32 12.41 -7.50 -5.63
C LEU A 32 13.58 -7.90 -6.53
N SER A 33 13.39 -7.81 -7.85
CA SER A 33 14.46 -8.12 -8.78
C SER A 33 15.65 -7.15 -8.62
N SER A 34 16.87 -7.64 -8.83
CA SER A 34 18.13 -6.90 -8.60
C SER A 34 18.30 -5.60 -9.40
N HIS A 35 17.50 -5.40 -10.44
CA HIS A 35 17.51 -4.19 -11.27
C HIS A 35 16.47 -3.14 -10.83
N VAL A 36 15.62 -3.47 -9.85
CA VAL A 36 14.67 -2.53 -9.24
C VAL A 36 15.42 -1.59 -8.30
N GLN A 37 15.20 -0.29 -8.46
CA GLN A 37 15.83 0.74 -7.64
C GLN A 37 14.85 1.33 -6.64
N VAL A 38 15.18 1.26 -5.37
CA VAL A 38 14.40 1.86 -4.29
C VAL A 38 15.03 3.19 -3.87
N HIS A 39 14.22 4.25 -3.82
CA HIS A 39 14.69 5.59 -3.48
C HIS A 39 13.78 6.26 -2.47
N VAL A 40 14.35 6.64 -1.33
CA VAL A 40 13.66 7.39 -0.27
C VAL A 40 13.79 8.89 -0.53
N GLN A 41 12.68 9.60 -0.51
CA GLN A 41 12.60 11.04 -0.75
C GLN A 41 11.93 11.72 0.43
N LYS A 42 12.65 12.69 1.01
CA LYS A 42 12.25 13.33 2.26
C LYS A 42 11.90 14.79 2.06
N SER A 43 12.57 15.48 1.13
CA SER A 43 12.33 16.90 0.92
C SER A 43 11.18 17.13 -0.06
N MET A 44 10.46 18.23 0.16
CA MET A 44 9.40 18.72 -0.72
C MET A 44 9.87 18.77 -2.19
N THR A 45 11.05 19.35 -2.43
CA THR A 45 11.64 19.48 -3.77
C THR A 45 11.90 18.13 -4.45
N GLN A 46 12.39 17.12 -3.71
CA GLN A 46 12.63 15.78 -4.27
C GLN A 46 11.32 15.12 -4.70
N ILE A 47 10.30 15.23 -3.84
CA ILE A 47 8.97 14.65 -4.07
C ILE A 47 8.33 15.32 -5.28
N GLU A 48 8.28 16.65 -5.32
CA GLU A 48 7.67 17.39 -6.44
C GLU A 48 8.40 17.17 -7.76
N SER A 49 9.73 17.21 -7.76
CA SER A 49 10.51 16.96 -8.97
C SER A 49 10.25 15.55 -9.53
N THR A 50 10.08 14.57 -8.65
CA THR A 50 9.80 13.19 -9.04
C THR A 50 8.38 13.05 -9.61
N ILE A 51 7.40 13.65 -8.96
CA ILE A 51 6.02 13.66 -9.45
C ILE A 51 5.90 14.38 -10.79
N LEU A 52 6.54 15.54 -10.93
CA LEU A 52 6.58 16.27 -12.21
C LEU A 52 7.20 15.42 -13.30
N SER A 53 8.33 14.76 -13.03
CA SER A 53 8.97 13.87 -14.00
C SER A 53 8.04 12.72 -14.43
N LEU A 54 7.19 12.21 -13.54
CA LEU A 54 6.21 11.17 -13.89
C LEU A 54 5.05 11.73 -14.73
N ILE A 55 4.59 12.94 -14.42
CA ILE A 55 3.57 13.64 -15.22
C ILE A 55 4.10 13.92 -16.62
N ASP A 56 5.38 14.29 -16.77
CA ASP A 56 6.02 14.52 -18.07
C ASP A 56 6.18 13.24 -18.91
N LEU A 57 6.11 12.06 -18.28
CA LEU A 57 6.10 10.76 -18.96
C LEU A 57 4.70 10.35 -19.44
N MET A 58 3.67 11.17 -19.20
CA MET A 58 2.33 10.90 -19.69
C MET A 58 2.34 10.77 -21.22
N PRO A 59 1.75 9.70 -21.76
CA PRO A 59 1.64 9.56 -23.20
C PRO A 59 0.76 10.66 -23.82
N ASN A 60 1.12 11.09 -25.03
CA ASN A 60 0.46 12.22 -25.72
C ASN A 60 -0.86 11.83 -26.42
N GLU A 61 -1.21 10.55 -26.42
CA GLU A 61 -2.42 10.03 -27.09
C GLU A 61 -3.65 10.22 -26.19
N GLU A 62 -4.78 10.69 -26.74
CA GLU A 62 -5.95 11.09 -25.94
C GLU A 62 -6.52 9.97 -25.04
N ASP A 63 -6.40 8.71 -25.45
CA ASP A 63 -6.93 7.55 -24.71
C ASP A 63 -5.86 6.80 -23.89
N SER A 64 -4.63 7.28 -23.90
CA SER A 64 -3.54 6.61 -23.22
C SER A 64 -3.52 6.91 -21.72
N VAL A 65 -3.10 5.92 -20.94
CA VAL A 65 -3.05 6.00 -19.47
C VAL A 65 -1.67 5.63 -18.95
N LEU A 66 -1.25 6.29 -17.88
CA LEU A 66 -0.08 5.94 -17.10
C LEU A 66 -0.52 5.07 -15.92
N VAL A 67 0.06 3.89 -15.77
CA VAL A 67 -0.25 2.97 -14.67
C VAL A 67 0.88 3.00 -13.66
N VAL A 68 0.56 3.32 -12.41
CA VAL A 68 1.51 3.30 -11.30
C VAL A 68 1.02 2.36 -10.20
N GLY A 69 1.94 1.69 -9.51
CA GLY A 69 1.67 1.11 -8.21
C GLY A 69 1.64 2.21 -7.16
N LEU A 70 0.64 2.21 -6.28
CA LEU A 70 0.53 3.16 -5.17
C LEU A 70 0.11 2.41 -3.90
N ASP A 71 0.84 2.69 -2.82
CA ASP A 71 0.48 2.27 -1.48
C ASP A 71 0.85 3.35 -0.46
N SER A 72 0.31 3.28 0.76
CA SER A 72 0.57 4.27 1.80
C SER A 72 0.50 3.67 3.19
N GLU A 73 1.43 4.10 4.05
CA GLU A 73 1.48 3.72 5.47
C GLU A 73 1.10 4.91 6.34
N TRP A 74 0.30 4.66 7.38
CA TRP A 74 -0.19 5.67 8.30
C TRP A 74 0.24 5.39 9.74
N SER A 75 0.34 6.47 10.52
CA SER A 75 0.52 6.40 11.98
C SER A 75 -0.73 5.82 12.62
N VAL A 76 -0.53 4.87 13.53
CA VAL A 76 -1.58 4.31 14.38
C VAL A 76 -1.44 4.87 15.78
N ASP A 77 -2.50 5.48 16.29
CA ASP A 77 -2.64 5.82 17.71
C ASP A 77 -3.11 4.56 18.46
N LEU A 78 -2.15 3.89 19.11
CA LEU A 78 -2.41 2.67 19.85
C LEU A 78 -3.37 2.90 21.03
N ASP A 79 -3.37 4.08 21.64
CA ASP A 79 -4.27 4.39 22.77
C ASP A 79 -5.72 4.52 22.27
N ALA A 80 -5.92 5.19 21.13
CA ALA A 80 -7.22 5.28 20.46
C ALA A 80 -7.73 3.89 20.00
N GLN A 81 -6.83 3.04 19.50
CA GLN A 81 -7.15 1.67 19.09
C GLN A 81 -7.69 0.82 20.26
N HIS A 82 -7.07 0.90 21.44
CA HIS A 82 -7.53 0.17 22.63
C HIS A 82 -8.93 0.63 23.11
N LEU A 83 -9.32 1.85 22.78
CA LEU A 83 -10.62 2.42 23.13
C LEU A 83 -11.68 2.24 22.02
N GLY A 84 -11.34 1.59 20.91
CA GLY A 84 -12.25 1.38 19.77
C GLY A 84 -12.58 2.65 18.99
N HIS A 85 -11.73 3.69 19.10
CA HIS A 85 -11.83 4.90 18.30
C HIS A 85 -11.05 4.77 17.00
N ASN A 86 -11.27 5.72 16.08
CA ASN A 86 -10.50 5.79 14.84
C ASN A 86 -9.02 6.02 15.22
N ASP A 87 -8.16 5.05 14.89
CA ASP A 87 -6.75 4.97 15.28
C ASP A 87 -5.81 5.48 14.19
N CYS A 88 -6.32 5.75 12.99
CA CYS A 88 -5.56 6.35 11.90
C CYS A 88 -5.38 7.86 12.15
N TYR A 89 -4.14 8.28 12.38
CA TYR A 89 -3.83 9.69 12.62
C TYR A 89 -3.48 10.43 11.33
N GLN A 90 -2.50 9.91 10.58
CA GLN A 90 -1.90 10.62 9.45
C GLN A 90 -1.01 9.70 8.61
N THR A 91 -1.01 9.87 7.29
CA THR A 91 -0.10 9.21 6.35
C THR A 91 1.34 9.66 6.63
N VAL A 92 2.21 8.68 6.84
CA VAL A 92 3.63 8.89 7.10
C VAL A 92 4.43 8.68 5.82
N ILE A 93 4.05 7.66 5.05
CA ILE A 93 4.79 7.22 3.87
C ILE A 93 3.80 6.98 2.73
N VAL A 94 4.18 7.42 1.53
CA VAL A 94 3.56 6.98 0.27
C VAL A 94 4.61 6.24 -0.55
N GLN A 95 4.28 5.05 -1.00
CA GLN A 95 5.10 4.24 -1.90
C GLN A 95 4.53 4.34 -3.31
N LEU A 96 5.38 4.65 -4.28
CA LEU A 96 5.02 4.75 -5.68
C LEU A 96 5.95 3.86 -6.51
N ALA A 97 5.38 2.88 -7.20
CA ALA A 97 6.11 1.99 -8.10
C ALA A 97 5.79 2.35 -9.57
N TYR A 98 6.82 2.61 -10.36
CA TYR A 98 6.70 2.82 -11.80
C TYR A 98 7.97 2.35 -12.49
N ASP A 99 7.81 1.60 -13.59
CA ASP A 99 8.93 0.97 -14.30
C ASP A 99 9.80 0.13 -13.33
N ASN A 100 11.13 0.24 -13.39
CA ASN A 100 12.05 -0.44 -12.48
C ASN A 100 12.35 0.37 -11.21
N LYS A 101 11.47 1.27 -10.77
CA LYS A 101 11.72 2.18 -9.65
C LYS A 101 10.60 2.15 -8.63
N ILE A 102 10.98 2.05 -7.36
CA ILE A 102 10.11 2.27 -6.21
C ILE A 102 10.56 3.55 -5.53
N ARG A 103 9.66 4.51 -5.39
CA ARG A 103 9.87 5.77 -4.69
C ARG A 103 9.11 5.74 -3.38
N ILE A 104 9.78 6.07 -2.29
CA ILE A 104 9.22 6.13 -0.95
C ILE A 104 9.23 7.60 -0.52
N PHE A 105 8.06 8.24 -0.51
CA PHE A 105 7.90 9.62 -0.08
C PHE A 105 7.62 9.65 1.42
N GLN A 106 8.48 10.31 2.19
CA GLN A 106 8.22 10.58 3.60
C GLN A 106 7.42 11.87 3.73
N LEU A 107 6.14 11.76 4.08
CA LEU A 107 5.18 12.87 4.06
C LEU A 107 4.81 13.41 5.45
N SER A 108 5.18 12.71 6.52
CA SER A 108 4.76 13.05 7.90
C SER A 108 5.02 14.51 8.26
N GLU A 109 6.25 15.01 8.10
CA GLU A 109 6.62 16.40 8.43
C GLU A 109 5.84 17.43 7.60
N HIS A 110 5.65 17.14 6.30
CA HIS A 110 4.96 18.04 5.38
C HIS A 110 3.47 18.13 5.70
N ILE A 111 2.82 17.00 5.97
CA ILE A 111 1.39 16.97 6.31
C ILE A 111 1.16 17.56 7.72
N CYS A 112 2.03 17.26 8.71
CA CYS A 112 1.88 17.80 10.08
C CYS A 112 1.96 19.34 10.11
N THR A 113 2.73 19.93 9.19
CA THR A 113 2.86 21.38 9.06
C THR A 113 1.79 22.01 8.16
N GLY A 114 0.84 21.22 7.65
CA GLY A 114 -0.24 21.67 6.77
C GLY A 114 0.18 21.87 5.31
N HIS A 115 1.35 21.37 4.91
CA HIS A 115 1.92 21.55 3.58
C HIS A 115 1.91 20.23 2.79
N PHE A 116 0.72 19.76 2.40
CA PHE A 116 0.65 18.62 1.48
C PHE A 116 1.29 18.98 0.13
N PRO A 117 2.17 18.13 -0.44
CA PRO A 117 2.84 18.39 -1.72
C PRO A 117 1.89 18.79 -2.87
N PRO A 118 1.95 20.04 -3.39
CA PRO A 118 1.07 20.51 -4.44
C PRO A 118 1.08 19.65 -5.71
N GLN A 119 2.26 19.22 -6.16
CA GLN A 119 2.35 18.37 -7.36
C GLN A 119 1.75 16.99 -7.14
N SER A 120 1.81 16.45 -5.93
CA SER A 120 1.12 15.20 -5.60
C SER A 120 -0.40 15.34 -5.72
N ILE A 121 -0.97 16.51 -5.39
CA ILE A 121 -2.40 16.77 -5.61
C ILE A 121 -2.72 16.74 -7.11
N THR A 122 -1.91 17.40 -7.95
CA THR A 122 -2.07 17.39 -9.41
C THR A 122 -2.04 15.96 -9.96
N PHE A 123 -1.06 15.17 -9.52
CA PHE A 123 -0.91 13.76 -9.87
C PHE A 123 -2.13 12.91 -9.46
N LEU A 124 -2.57 13.04 -8.21
CA LEU A 124 -3.69 12.28 -7.67
C LEU A 124 -5.01 12.65 -8.35
N LYS A 125 -5.20 13.92 -8.73
CA LYS A 125 -6.39 14.40 -9.46
C LYS A 125 -6.45 13.96 -10.92
N ASN A 126 -5.33 13.57 -11.54
CA ASN A 126 -5.31 13.23 -12.96
C ASN A 126 -5.98 11.85 -13.21
N PRO A 127 -7.09 11.77 -13.96
CA PRO A 127 -7.79 10.50 -14.23
C PRO A 127 -7.05 9.59 -15.23
N HIS A 128 -6.13 10.13 -16.02
CA HIS A 128 -5.30 9.34 -16.95
C HIS A 128 -4.10 8.69 -16.25
N ILE A 129 -3.88 8.99 -14.97
CA ILE A 129 -2.95 8.26 -14.12
C ILE A 129 -3.76 7.27 -13.30
N LEU A 130 -3.62 5.98 -13.60
CA LEU A 130 -4.23 4.89 -12.86
C LEU A 130 -3.33 4.50 -11.67
N LYS A 131 -3.90 4.53 -10.48
CA LYS A 131 -3.25 4.19 -9.22
C LYS A 131 -3.67 2.79 -8.82
N VAL A 132 -2.77 1.83 -8.96
CA VAL A 132 -3.02 0.41 -8.74
C VAL A 132 -2.50 0.03 -7.35
N GLY A 133 -3.35 -0.58 -6.54
CA GLY A 133 -2.97 -1.02 -5.19
C GLY A 133 -4.00 -1.99 -4.61
N HIS A 134 -3.65 -2.59 -3.47
CA HIS A 134 -4.60 -3.36 -2.66
C HIS A 134 -5.31 -2.40 -1.70
N ASN A 135 -6.64 -2.46 -1.64
CA ASN A 135 -7.44 -1.53 -0.85
C ASN A 135 -7.21 -0.03 -1.18
N ILE A 136 -6.79 0.25 -2.42
CA ILE A 136 -6.34 1.58 -2.87
C ILE A 136 -7.35 2.71 -2.64
N LYS A 137 -8.64 2.38 -2.57
CA LYS A 137 -9.69 3.38 -2.28
C LYS A 137 -9.51 4.01 -0.90
N LEU A 138 -9.13 3.23 0.10
CA LEU A 138 -8.88 3.73 1.45
C LEU A 138 -7.67 4.67 1.44
N ASN A 139 -6.57 4.26 0.80
CA ASN A 139 -5.38 5.09 0.66
C ASN A 139 -5.70 6.44 -0.02
N LEU A 140 -6.45 6.43 -1.12
CA LEU A 140 -6.85 7.65 -1.83
C LEU A 140 -7.79 8.54 -1.00
N GLN A 141 -8.66 7.95 -0.16
CA GLN A 141 -9.52 8.69 0.76
C GLN A 141 -8.70 9.40 1.84
N ASN A 142 -7.77 8.70 2.48
CA ASN A 142 -6.89 9.28 3.50
C ASN A 142 -6.07 10.45 2.93
N LEU A 143 -5.46 10.26 1.76
CA LEU A 143 -4.72 11.32 1.07
C LEU A 143 -5.61 12.49 0.66
N GLN A 144 -6.88 12.25 0.33
CA GLN A 144 -7.83 13.31 0.00
C GLN A 144 -8.11 14.19 1.23
N GLU A 145 -8.36 13.57 2.38
CA GLU A 145 -8.62 14.26 3.64
C GLU A 145 -7.41 15.11 4.06
N GLU A 146 -6.22 14.53 4.02
CA GLU A 146 -4.96 15.20 4.39
C GLU A 146 -4.56 16.34 3.44
N SER A 147 -4.93 16.23 2.17
CA SER A 147 -4.67 17.29 1.18
C SER A 147 -5.72 18.40 1.19
N GLY A 148 -6.80 18.26 1.97
CA GLY A 148 -7.91 19.21 2.03
C GLY A 148 -8.72 19.31 0.72
N VAL A 149 -8.61 18.32 -0.16
CA VAL A 149 -9.31 18.32 -1.45
C VAL A 149 -10.75 17.85 -1.26
N ALA A 150 -11.73 18.66 -1.68
CA ALA A 150 -13.14 18.33 -1.50
C ALA A 150 -13.65 17.15 -2.36
N LYS A 151 -13.03 16.89 -3.51
CA LYS A 151 -13.45 15.84 -4.45
C LYS A 151 -12.57 14.60 -4.33
N PRO A 152 -13.14 13.39 -4.45
CA PRO A 152 -12.36 12.15 -4.50
C PRO A 152 -11.32 12.14 -5.60
N PHE A 153 -10.17 11.55 -5.30
CA PHE A 153 -9.13 11.31 -6.29
C PHE A 153 -9.55 10.17 -7.25
N PRO A 154 -9.55 10.41 -8.57
CA PRO A 154 -9.93 9.40 -9.56
C PRO A 154 -8.79 8.44 -9.88
N GLY A 155 -9.10 7.40 -10.67
CA GLY A 155 -8.11 6.50 -11.26
C GLY A 155 -7.65 5.35 -10.35
N GLY A 156 -8.26 5.15 -9.18
CA GLY A 156 -7.96 4.00 -8.31
C GLY A 156 -8.39 2.67 -8.92
N VAL A 157 -7.47 1.71 -9.02
CA VAL A 157 -7.70 0.35 -9.51
C VAL A 157 -7.30 -0.65 -8.41
N ASP A 158 -8.31 -1.27 -7.80
CA ASP A 158 -8.09 -2.26 -6.74
C ASP A 158 -7.75 -3.64 -7.34
N VAL A 159 -6.57 -4.16 -7.00
CA VAL A 159 -6.07 -5.43 -7.56
C VAL A 159 -6.87 -6.65 -7.12
N ALA A 160 -7.43 -6.66 -5.91
CA ALA A 160 -8.23 -7.78 -5.41
C ALA A 160 -9.60 -7.82 -6.09
N TYR A 161 -10.20 -6.64 -6.31
CA TYR A 161 -11.43 -6.50 -7.07
C TYR A 161 -11.23 -6.90 -8.54
N LEU A 162 -10.13 -6.45 -9.17
CA LEU A 162 -9.78 -6.84 -10.54
C LEU A 162 -9.58 -8.35 -10.66
N ALA A 163 -8.86 -8.97 -9.71
CA ALA A 163 -8.66 -10.42 -9.70
C ALA A 163 -9.99 -11.18 -9.55
N LYS A 164 -10.94 -10.67 -8.77
CA LYS A 164 -12.28 -11.24 -8.67
C LYS A 164 -13.04 -11.14 -10.00
N GLN A 165 -12.99 -9.99 -10.65
CA GLN A 165 -13.63 -9.79 -11.97
C GLN A 165 -13.04 -10.68 -13.05
N LYS A 166 -11.75 -11.03 -12.95
CA LYS A 166 -11.06 -11.96 -13.83
C LYS A 166 -11.19 -13.43 -13.39
N GLU A 167 -12.04 -13.72 -12.41
CA GLU A 167 -12.32 -15.07 -11.89
C GLU A 167 -11.09 -15.79 -11.30
N ILE A 168 -10.02 -15.05 -10.96
CA ILE A 168 -8.82 -15.61 -10.32
C ILE A 168 -9.10 -15.92 -8.84
N VAL A 169 -9.93 -15.09 -8.20
CA VAL A 169 -10.33 -15.24 -6.80
C VAL A 169 -11.85 -15.18 -6.69
N LYS A 170 -12.43 -15.89 -5.71
CA LYS A 170 -13.88 -15.87 -5.46
C LYS A 170 -14.34 -14.63 -4.70
N ASN A 171 -13.45 -14.07 -3.87
CA ASN A 171 -13.74 -12.94 -2.98
C ASN A 171 -12.63 -11.89 -3.08
N ALA A 172 -13.01 -10.61 -3.13
CA ALA A 172 -12.08 -9.48 -3.14
C ALA A 172 -11.58 -9.10 -1.73
N HIS A 173 -12.18 -9.63 -0.66
CA HIS A 173 -11.66 -9.50 0.72
C HIS A 173 -10.44 -10.41 1.00
N ILE A 174 -9.69 -10.76 -0.05
CA ILE A 174 -8.49 -11.59 0.05
C ILE A 174 -7.30 -10.71 0.44
N GLY A 175 -6.42 -11.23 1.30
CA GLY A 175 -5.20 -10.52 1.67
C GLY A 175 -4.21 -10.43 0.52
N LEU A 176 -3.28 -9.46 0.57
CA LEU A 176 -2.28 -9.27 -0.47
C LEU A 176 -1.39 -10.51 -0.66
N ALA A 177 -0.94 -11.16 0.42
CA ALA A 177 -0.12 -12.36 0.32
C ALA A 177 -0.84 -13.54 -0.38
N ASP A 178 -2.10 -13.77 -0.03
CA ASP A 178 -2.92 -14.80 -0.71
C ASP A 178 -3.17 -14.45 -2.18
N LEU A 179 -3.31 -13.16 -2.49
CA LEU A 179 -3.44 -12.68 -3.85
C LEU A 179 -2.15 -12.92 -4.66
N CYS A 180 -0.98 -12.63 -4.08
CA CYS A 180 0.33 -12.95 -4.66
C CYS A 180 0.46 -14.46 -4.93
N ALA A 181 0.11 -15.31 -3.96
CA ALA A 181 0.14 -16.76 -4.12
C ALA A 181 -0.76 -17.25 -5.26
N LYS A 182 -1.95 -16.64 -5.44
CA LYS A 182 -2.88 -17.03 -6.50
C LYS A 182 -2.47 -16.53 -7.88
N VAL A 183 -2.01 -15.28 -7.98
CA VAL A 183 -1.71 -14.60 -9.25
C VAL A 183 -0.28 -14.87 -9.72
N LEU A 184 0.71 -14.65 -8.84
CA LEU A 184 2.13 -14.72 -9.16
C LEU A 184 2.74 -16.09 -8.88
N LYS A 185 2.02 -16.97 -8.15
CA LYS A 185 2.55 -18.26 -7.66
C LYS A 185 3.78 -18.11 -6.78
N ALA A 186 3.84 -17.01 -6.02
CA ALA A 186 4.92 -16.67 -5.11
C ALA A 186 4.39 -16.36 -3.71
N HIS A 187 5.19 -16.66 -2.70
CA HIS A 187 4.95 -16.34 -1.30
C HIS A 187 5.36 -14.90 -1.01
N LEU A 188 4.46 -14.06 -0.48
CA LEU A 188 4.83 -12.75 0.04
C LEU A 188 4.97 -12.86 1.56
N ASP A 189 6.21 -12.70 2.04
CA ASP A 189 6.47 -12.65 3.48
C ASP A 189 5.66 -11.50 4.11
N LYS A 190 4.77 -11.85 5.03
CA LYS A 190 4.26 -10.87 5.99
C LYS A 190 5.29 -10.84 7.09
N ASP A 191 6.08 -9.78 7.17
CA ASP A 191 6.99 -9.61 8.29
C ASP A 191 6.15 -9.72 9.58
N PRO A 192 6.42 -10.69 10.47
CA PRO A 192 5.77 -10.71 11.76
C PRO A 192 6.27 -9.46 12.47
N ALA A 193 5.39 -8.49 12.67
CA ALA A 193 5.67 -7.29 13.46
C ALA A 193 6.57 -7.66 14.65
N THR A 194 7.84 -7.27 14.59
CA THR A 194 8.82 -7.44 15.67
C THR A 194 8.38 -6.69 16.91
#